data_AF-C0XH27-F1
#
_entry.id   AF-C0XH27-F1
#
_cell.length_a   1.000
_cell.length_b   1.000
_cell.length_c   1.000
_cell.angle_alpha   90.00
_cell.angle_beta   90.00
_cell.angle_gamma   90.00
#
_symmetry.space_group_name_H-M   'P 1'
#
loop_
_entity.id
_entity.type
_entity.pdbx_description
1 polymer ?
#
loop_
_entity_poly.entity_id
_entity_poly.type
_entity_poly.pdbx_seq_one_letter_code
_entity_poly.pdbx_strand_id
1 'polypeptide(L)'
;MKPVFGQIVRKKGQSYFSLGEVVTNNPQLILDNVNYIGKKNFVIHIKFGAGITRNVVLLVKLTDRQLPGYLTKTDLDTYQSAVENGDFLLLNTDSEDLNGFQLVEELEIEDPGDEQIANLASIRENTIQFVERYLKNLQTKIDKLSQRKANHYFSSKTHYEQVKDFLLSVSQLMDLRMKINQVRQDEWRLKLKLGGQ
;
A
#
# COMPACT_ATOMS: atom_id res chain seq x y z
N MET A 1 11.07 -22.84 -3.94
CA MET A 1 12.04 -21.88 -4.55
C MET A 1 11.80 -20.52 -3.91
N LYS A 2 12.84 -19.71 -3.67
CA LYS A 2 12.68 -18.33 -3.22
C LYS A 2 13.01 -17.39 -4.38
N PRO A 3 12.02 -16.70 -4.97
CA PRO A 3 12.26 -15.77 -6.07
C PRO A 3 13.20 -14.64 -5.64
N VAL A 4 14.14 -14.27 -6.52
CA VAL A 4 15.04 -13.12 -6.34
C VAL A 4 14.66 -11.97 -7.27
N PHE A 5 15.22 -10.79 -7.04
CA PHE A 5 14.96 -9.64 -7.91
C PHE A 5 15.32 -9.96 -9.37
N GLY A 6 14.49 -9.51 -10.32
CA GLY A 6 14.74 -9.71 -11.75
C GLY A 6 14.12 -10.99 -12.34
N GLN A 7 13.61 -11.90 -11.51
CA GLN A 7 13.00 -13.13 -11.98
C GLN A 7 11.52 -12.97 -12.34
N ILE A 8 11.09 -13.62 -13.42
CA ILE A 8 9.69 -13.87 -13.72
C ILE A 8 9.34 -15.28 -13.24
N VAL A 9 8.38 -15.37 -12.33
CA VAL A 9 7.89 -16.63 -11.78
C VAL A 9 6.42 -16.84 -12.09
N ARG A 10 5.98 -18.10 -12.13
CA ARG A 10 4.61 -18.48 -12.44
C ARG A 10 4.01 -19.36 -11.36
N LYS A 11 2.75 -19.11 -11.01
CA LYS A 11 1.92 -19.97 -10.15
C LYS A 11 0.50 -20.00 -10.72
N LYS A 12 -0.05 -21.21 -10.90
CA LYS A 12 -1.43 -21.44 -11.39
C LYS A 12 -1.77 -20.64 -12.68
N GLY A 13 -0.85 -20.62 -13.64
CA GLY A 13 -1.04 -19.90 -14.92
C GLY A 13 -0.80 -18.39 -14.87
N GLN A 14 -0.71 -17.78 -13.69
CA GLN A 14 -0.39 -16.37 -13.53
C GLN A 14 1.12 -16.14 -13.43
N SER A 15 1.63 -15.14 -14.15
CA SER A 15 3.04 -14.75 -14.11
C SER A 15 3.24 -13.50 -13.24
N TYR A 16 4.37 -13.44 -12.56
CA TYR A 16 4.75 -12.40 -11.62
C TYR A 16 6.20 -12.01 -11.83
N PHE A 17 6.49 -10.73 -11.74
CA PHE A 17 7.84 -10.21 -11.57
C PHE A 17 8.21 -10.20 -10.09
N SER A 18 9.39 -10.70 -9.78
CA SER A 18 9.90 -10.73 -8.42
C SER A 18 10.71 -9.48 -8.14
N LEU A 19 10.29 -8.74 -7.11
CA LEU A 19 11.11 -7.70 -6.49
C LEU A 19 12.03 -8.26 -5.40
N GLY A 20 12.12 -9.58 -5.28
CA GLY A 20 12.97 -10.25 -4.31
C GLY A 20 12.51 -10.08 -2.86
N GLU A 21 13.44 -10.31 -1.93
CA GLU A 21 13.19 -10.11 -0.50
C GLU A 21 13.19 -8.62 -0.17
N VAL A 22 12.14 -8.21 0.53
CA VAL A 22 11.95 -6.85 1.03
C VAL A 22 11.47 -6.90 2.47
N VAL A 23 11.70 -5.82 3.17
CA VAL A 23 11.15 -5.60 4.50
C VAL A 23 9.87 -4.78 4.35
N THR A 24 8.78 -5.30 4.90
CA THR A 24 7.53 -4.56 5.06
C THR A 24 7.19 -4.43 6.53
N ASN A 25 6.38 -3.44 6.84
CA ASN A 25 5.90 -3.17 8.16
C ASN A 25 4.40 -2.97 8.10
N ASN A 26 3.69 -3.58 9.04
CA ASN A 26 2.27 -3.32 9.21
C ASN A 26 2.12 -2.18 10.23
N PRO A 27 1.97 -0.92 9.78
CA PRO A 27 1.97 0.22 10.70
C PRO A 27 0.77 0.16 11.63
N GLN A 28 0.91 0.77 12.81
CA GLN A 28 -0.23 0.95 13.70
C GLN A 28 -1.12 2.07 13.14
N LEU A 29 -2.35 1.70 12.79
CA LEU A 29 -3.39 2.64 12.38
C LEU A 29 -4.21 3.08 13.59
N ILE A 30 -4.28 4.39 13.83
CA ILE A 30 -5.15 4.98 14.85
C ILE A 30 -6.07 5.98 14.16
N LEU A 31 -7.36 5.67 14.17
CA LEU A 31 -8.41 6.50 13.62
C LEU A 31 -9.14 7.19 14.78
N ASP A 32 -9.36 8.49 14.63
CA ASP A 32 -9.94 9.31 15.70
C ASP A 32 -11.31 8.77 16.17
N ASN A 33 -11.61 8.93 17.46
CA ASN A 33 -12.84 8.39 18.04
C ASN A 33 -14.09 8.96 17.34
N VAL A 34 -14.86 8.05 16.74
CA VAL A 34 -15.99 8.29 15.84
C VAL A 34 -17.25 8.85 16.50
N ASN A 35 -17.32 8.78 17.82
CA ASN A 35 -18.52 9.13 18.58
C ASN A 35 -18.49 10.56 19.18
N TYR A 36 -17.46 11.35 18.93
CA TYR A 36 -17.34 12.67 19.55
C TYR A 36 -18.06 13.75 18.72
N ILE A 37 -19.28 14.09 19.16
CA ILE A 37 -20.09 15.19 18.59
C ILE A 37 -19.33 16.52 18.78
N GLY A 38 -19.16 17.29 17.70
CA GLY A 38 -18.51 18.60 17.73
C GLY A 38 -17.03 18.63 17.31
N LYS A 39 -16.44 17.50 16.93
CA LYS A 39 -15.12 17.50 16.29
C LYS A 39 -15.19 18.14 14.91
N LYS A 40 -14.30 19.11 14.65
CA LYS A 40 -14.16 19.76 13.32
C LYS A 40 -13.40 18.88 12.32
N ASN A 41 -12.59 17.93 12.81
CA ASN A 41 -11.76 17.07 11.98
C ASN A 41 -11.85 15.61 12.43
N PHE A 42 -11.77 14.72 11.46
CA PHE A 42 -11.40 13.32 11.65
C PHE A 42 -9.91 13.18 11.35
N VAL A 43 -9.14 12.69 12.32
CA VAL A 43 -7.69 12.55 12.21
C VAL A 43 -7.32 11.08 12.05
N ILE A 44 -6.45 10.81 11.07
CA ILE A 44 -5.91 9.49 10.78
C ILE A 44 -4.43 9.53 11.14
N HIS A 45 -3.99 8.61 11.97
CA HIS A 45 -2.60 8.44 12.36
C HIS A 45 -2.09 7.11 11.81
N ILE A 46 -1.01 7.18 11.04
CA ILE A 46 -0.29 6.01 10.52
C ILE A 46 1.10 6.02 11.16
N LYS A 47 1.32 5.11 12.11
CA LYS A 47 2.58 5.02 12.86
C LYS A 47 3.43 3.87 12.32
N PHE A 48 4.46 4.21 11.56
CA PHE A 48 5.38 3.22 11.00
C PHE A 48 6.25 2.61 12.11
N GLY A 49 6.83 3.39 13.02
CA GLY A 49 7.72 2.87 14.06
C GLY A 49 7.12 1.91 15.11
N ALA A 50 5.78 1.78 15.17
CA ALA A 50 5.08 0.98 16.19
C ALA A 50 4.45 -0.32 15.64
N GLY A 51 4.73 -0.64 14.37
CA GLY A 51 4.16 -1.78 13.65
C GLY A 51 4.95 -3.09 13.80
N ILE A 52 4.40 -4.15 13.21
CA ILE A 52 5.08 -5.45 13.11
C ILE A 52 5.91 -5.46 11.82
N THR A 53 7.24 -5.53 11.97
CA THR A 53 8.18 -5.64 10.85
C THR A 53 8.40 -7.10 10.48
N ARG A 54 8.45 -7.40 9.17
CA ARG A 54 8.68 -8.74 8.64
C ARG A 54 9.43 -8.69 7.32
N ASN A 55 10.18 -9.75 7.03
CA ASN A 55 10.76 -9.99 5.72
C ASN A 55 9.77 -10.78 4.86
N VAL A 56 9.60 -10.36 3.62
CA VAL A 56 8.69 -10.97 2.65
C VAL A 56 9.34 -10.99 1.27
N VAL A 57 8.94 -11.93 0.42
CA VAL A 57 9.16 -11.84 -1.02
C VAL A 57 8.02 -11.03 -1.61
N LEU A 58 8.35 -9.94 -2.31
CA LEU A 58 7.38 -9.12 -3.02
C LEU A 58 7.31 -9.56 -4.47
N LEU A 59 6.14 -10.02 -4.89
CA LEU A 59 5.84 -10.35 -6.28
C LEU A 59 4.80 -9.37 -6.82
N VAL A 60 5.01 -8.92 -8.05
CA VAL A 60 4.13 -8.01 -8.78
C VAL A 60 3.59 -8.76 -9.99
N LYS A 61 2.27 -8.86 -10.10
CA LYS A 61 1.63 -9.56 -11.21
C LYS A 61 1.94 -8.87 -12.54
N LEU A 62 2.20 -9.69 -13.57
CA LEU A 62 2.37 -9.24 -14.93
C LEU A 62 1.06 -9.32 -15.71
N THR A 63 0.82 -8.32 -16.55
CA THR A 63 -0.24 -8.32 -17.58
C THR A 63 0.44 -8.39 -18.93
N ASP A 64 0.04 -9.35 -19.77
CA ASP A 64 0.63 -9.57 -21.11
C ASP A 64 2.17 -9.66 -21.14
N ARG A 65 2.75 -10.19 -20.05
CA ARG A 65 4.21 -10.29 -19.82
C ARG A 65 4.94 -8.94 -19.78
N GLN A 66 4.25 -7.83 -19.61
CA GLN A 66 4.86 -6.52 -19.48
C GLN A 66 4.98 -6.10 -18.02
N LEU A 67 6.11 -5.49 -17.68
CA LEU A 67 6.30 -4.86 -16.38
C LEU A 67 5.33 -3.67 -16.24
N PRO A 68 4.60 -3.56 -15.12
CA PRO A 68 3.69 -2.45 -14.91
C PRO A 68 4.42 -1.10 -14.88
N GLY A 69 3.85 -0.09 -15.54
CA GLY A 69 4.44 1.25 -15.63
C GLY A 69 4.65 1.93 -14.26
N TYR A 70 3.83 1.60 -13.26
CA TYR A 70 3.96 2.16 -11.91
C TYR A 70 5.26 1.74 -11.19
N LEU A 71 6.02 0.77 -11.71
CA LEU A 71 7.31 0.39 -11.14
C LEU A 71 8.40 1.44 -11.43
N THR A 72 8.32 2.13 -12.56
CA THR A 72 9.37 3.07 -12.99
C THR A 72 8.94 4.53 -12.97
N LYS A 73 7.64 4.81 -12.86
CA LYS A 73 7.08 6.15 -12.80
C LYS A 73 5.82 6.22 -11.95
N THR A 74 5.36 7.43 -11.66
CA THR A 74 4.03 7.65 -11.10
C THR A 74 2.98 7.33 -12.16
N ASP A 75 2.12 6.36 -11.87
CA ASP A 75 1.01 5.93 -12.72
C ASP A 75 -0.15 5.46 -11.83
N LEU A 76 -0.91 6.43 -11.31
CA LEU A 76 -1.86 6.19 -10.23
C LEU A 76 -3.09 5.38 -10.64
N ASP A 77 -3.51 5.43 -11.91
CA ASP A 77 -4.72 4.73 -12.34
C ASP A 77 -4.43 3.24 -12.51
N THR A 78 -3.30 2.90 -13.14
CA THR A 78 -2.82 1.52 -13.22
C THR A 78 -2.44 0.99 -11.84
N TYR A 79 -1.80 1.81 -11.00
CA TYR A 79 -1.44 1.42 -9.63
C TYR A 79 -2.67 1.12 -8.77
N GLN A 80 -3.68 1.99 -8.79
CA GLN A 80 -4.93 1.75 -8.04
C GLN A 80 -5.59 0.44 -8.48
N SER A 81 -5.70 0.21 -9.79
CA SER A 81 -6.29 -1.02 -10.30
C SER A 81 -5.50 -2.25 -9.83
N ALA A 82 -4.16 -2.18 -9.79
CA ALA A 82 -3.31 -3.25 -9.30
C ALA A 82 -3.54 -3.56 -7.81
N VAL A 83 -3.64 -2.52 -6.98
CA VAL A 83 -3.95 -2.68 -5.55
C VAL A 83 -5.32 -3.31 -5.35
N GLU A 84 -6.35 -2.81 -6.04
CA GLU A 84 -7.73 -3.30 -5.93
C GLU A 84 -7.89 -4.75 -6.42
N ASN A 85 -7.11 -5.16 -7.42
CA ASN A 85 -7.11 -6.52 -7.95
C ASN A 85 -6.22 -7.50 -7.17
N GLY A 86 -5.48 -7.03 -6.16
CA GLY A 86 -4.56 -7.87 -5.39
C GLY A 86 -3.33 -8.32 -6.19
N ASP A 87 -2.84 -7.46 -7.08
CA ASP A 87 -1.72 -7.79 -7.97
C ASP A 87 -0.35 -7.77 -7.26
N PHE A 88 -0.29 -7.26 -6.03
CA PHE A 88 0.87 -7.36 -5.14
C PHE A 88 0.74 -8.57 -4.22
N LEU A 89 1.68 -9.52 -4.31
CA LEU A 89 1.77 -10.63 -3.36
C LEU A 89 2.95 -10.40 -2.42
N LEU A 90 2.65 -10.24 -1.14
CA LEU A 90 3.62 -10.17 -0.05
C LEU A 90 3.66 -11.53 0.66
N LEU A 91 4.63 -12.37 0.30
CA LEU A 91 4.74 -13.73 0.83
C LEU A 91 5.81 -13.76 1.92
N ASN A 92 5.49 -14.30 3.10
CA ASN A 92 6.53 -14.51 4.12
C ASN A 92 7.64 -15.41 3.56
N THR A 93 8.89 -15.12 3.93
CA THR A 93 10.06 -15.83 3.39
C THR A 93 10.10 -17.32 3.74
N ASP A 94 9.38 -17.73 4.78
CA ASP A 94 9.21 -19.10 5.28
C ASP A 94 7.88 -19.74 4.84
N SER A 95 7.08 -19.06 4.03
CA SER A 95 5.78 -19.57 3.61
C SER A 95 5.92 -20.76 2.64
N GLU A 96 5.20 -21.84 2.92
CA GLU A 96 5.06 -22.99 2.01
C GLU A 96 4.48 -22.60 0.64
N ASP A 97 3.76 -21.47 0.56
CA ASP A 97 3.21 -20.95 -0.69
C ASP A 97 4.27 -20.67 -1.76
N LEU A 98 5.52 -20.40 -1.34
CA LEU A 98 6.67 -20.21 -2.22
C LEU A 98 7.02 -21.47 -3.01
N ASN A 99 6.65 -22.66 -2.53
CA ASN A 99 6.89 -23.92 -3.23
C ASN A 99 6.01 -24.08 -4.48
N GLY A 100 4.91 -23.32 -4.57
CA GLY A 100 4.02 -23.34 -5.74
C GLY A 100 4.48 -22.49 -6.92
N PHE A 101 5.61 -21.78 -6.81
CA PHE A 101 6.16 -20.95 -7.87
C PHE A 101 7.24 -21.66 -8.68
N GLN A 102 7.22 -21.46 -9.99
CA GLN A 102 8.20 -21.96 -10.94
C GLN A 102 8.86 -20.78 -11.66
N LEU A 103 10.18 -20.83 -11.84
CA LEU A 103 10.90 -19.86 -12.65
C LEU A 103 10.50 -20.00 -14.12
N VAL A 104 10.23 -18.87 -14.78
CA VAL A 104 9.95 -18.78 -16.21
C VAL A 104 11.13 -18.17 -16.94
N GLU A 105 11.65 -17.06 -16.43
CA GLU A 105 12.66 -16.23 -17.09
C GLU A 105 13.42 -15.40 -16.05
N GLU A 106 14.67 -15.07 -16.35
CA GLU A 106 15.47 -14.10 -15.61
C GLU A 106 15.73 -12.93 -16.54
N LEU A 107 15.35 -11.71 -16.13
CA LEU A 107 15.59 -10.52 -16.92
C LEU A 107 17.07 -10.11 -16.79
N GLU A 108 17.68 -9.74 -17.91
CA GLU A 108 19.00 -9.09 -17.90
C GLU A 108 18.84 -7.68 -17.35
N ILE A 109 19.41 -7.44 -16.18
CA ILE A 109 19.36 -6.16 -15.47
C ILE A 109 20.79 -5.70 -15.21
N GLU A 110 21.12 -4.49 -15.66
CA GLU A 110 22.48 -3.95 -15.58
C GLU A 110 22.90 -3.65 -14.13
N ASP A 111 22.05 -2.97 -13.36
CA ASP A 111 22.30 -2.59 -11.95
C ASP A 111 21.18 -3.07 -11.01
N PRO A 112 21.14 -4.37 -10.65
CA PRO A 112 20.00 -4.97 -9.95
C PRO A 112 19.65 -4.32 -8.61
N GLY A 113 20.67 -3.87 -7.87
CA GLY A 113 20.47 -3.23 -6.56
C GLY A 113 19.79 -1.87 -6.67
N ASP A 114 20.24 -1.04 -7.62
CA ASP A 114 19.72 0.31 -7.80
C ASP A 114 18.32 0.28 -8.43
N GLU A 115 18.08 -0.62 -9.38
CA GLU A 115 16.74 -0.82 -9.95
C GLU A 115 15.73 -1.34 -8.92
N GLN A 116 16.14 -2.28 -8.06
CA GLN A 116 15.28 -2.75 -6.98
C GLN A 116 14.90 -1.60 -6.04
N ILE A 117 15.88 -0.77 -5.65
CA ILE A 117 15.64 0.41 -4.80
C ILE A 117 14.69 1.39 -5.49
N ALA A 118 14.89 1.68 -6.77
CA ALA A 118 14.04 2.57 -7.56
C ALA A 118 12.60 2.05 -7.65
N ASN A 119 12.41 0.76 -7.93
CA ASN A 119 11.09 0.12 -8.01
C ASN A 119 10.35 0.20 -6.66
N LEU A 120 11.04 -0.06 -5.54
CA LEU A 120 10.45 0.07 -4.21
C LEU A 120 10.12 1.53 -3.86
N ALA A 121 10.96 2.49 -4.28
CA ALA A 121 10.64 3.91 -4.13
C ALA A 121 9.39 4.29 -4.92
N SER A 122 9.27 3.82 -6.16
CA SER A 122 8.09 4.09 -7.00
C SER A 122 6.81 3.51 -6.40
N ILE A 123 6.83 2.26 -5.90
CA ILE A 123 5.65 1.66 -5.25
C ILE A 123 5.24 2.49 -4.02
N ARG A 124 6.19 2.88 -3.16
CA ARG A 124 5.89 3.70 -1.98
C ARG A 124 5.26 5.03 -2.36
N GLU A 125 5.85 5.72 -3.34
CA GLU A 125 5.37 7.02 -3.81
C GLU A 125 3.95 6.91 -4.39
N ASN A 126 3.72 5.93 -5.27
CA ASN A 126 2.38 5.68 -5.81
C ASN A 126 1.37 5.33 -4.70
N THR A 127 1.79 4.60 -3.66
CA THR A 127 0.92 4.30 -2.50
C THR A 127 0.53 5.56 -1.74
N ILE A 128 1.50 6.44 -1.46
CA ILE A 128 1.27 7.71 -0.75
C ILE A 128 0.28 8.56 -1.53
N GLN A 129 0.54 8.76 -2.83
CA GLN A 129 -0.34 9.54 -3.70
C GLN A 129 -1.74 8.91 -3.83
N PHE A 130 -1.84 7.57 -3.82
CA PHE A 130 -3.14 6.89 -3.84
C PHE A 130 -3.95 7.15 -2.56
N VAL A 131 -3.31 7.10 -1.38
CA VAL A 131 -3.93 7.47 -0.10
C VAL A 131 -4.39 8.92 -0.12
N GLU A 132 -3.55 9.84 -0.59
CA GLU A 132 -3.91 11.26 -0.69
C GLU A 132 -5.10 11.49 -1.64
N ARG A 133 -5.11 10.82 -2.80
CA ARG A 133 -6.24 10.88 -3.75
C ARG A 133 -7.52 10.34 -3.14
N TYR A 134 -7.46 9.20 -2.44
CA TYR A 134 -8.61 8.61 -1.75
C TYR A 134 -9.18 9.60 -0.73
N LEU A 135 -8.34 10.19 0.12
CA LEU A 135 -8.78 11.14 1.15
C LEU A 135 -9.31 12.44 0.55
N LYS A 136 -8.71 12.95 -0.53
CA LYS A 136 -9.22 14.12 -1.25
C LYS A 136 -10.60 13.86 -1.85
N ASN A 137 -10.81 12.69 -2.44
CA ASN A 137 -12.12 12.28 -2.95
C ASN A 137 -13.15 12.13 -1.84
N LEU A 138 -12.74 11.60 -0.68
CA LEU A 138 -13.58 11.49 0.50
C LEU A 138 -13.94 12.87 1.06
N GLN A 139 -12.97 13.78 1.17
CA GLN A 139 -13.21 15.17 1.58
C GLN A 139 -14.24 15.84 0.67
N THR A 140 -14.08 15.69 -0.65
CA THR A 140 -15.03 16.23 -1.66
C THR A 140 -16.45 15.67 -1.47
N LYS A 141 -16.59 14.41 -1.05
CA LYS A 141 -17.90 13.82 -0.73
C LYS A 141 -18.48 14.44 0.56
N ILE A 142 -17.66 14.63 1.58
CA ILE A 142 -18.08 15.22 2.87
C ILE A 142 -18.49 16.69 2.68
N ASP A 143 -17.74 17.47 1.89
CA ASP A 143 -18.00 18.89 1.63
C ASP A 143 -19.36 19.15 0.94
N LYS A 144 -19.90 18.15 0.24
CA LYS A 144 -21.23 18.22 -0.40
C LYS A 144 -22.39 17.96 0.56
N LEU A 145 -22.10 17.55 1.80
CA LEU A 145 -23.12 17.26 2.80
C LEU A 145 -23.53 18.54 3.55
N SER A 146 -24.75 18.55 4.10
CA SER A 146 -25.11 19.60 5.06
C SER A 146 -24.22 19.52 6.30
N GLN A 147 -24.00 20.65 6.97
CA GLN A 147 -23.17 20.72 8.18
C GLN A 147 -23.52 19.64 9.22
N ARG A 148 -24.81 19.38 9.44
CA ARG A 148 -25.27 18.31 10.34
C ARG A 148 -24.80 16.93 9.86
N LYS A 149 -24.96 16.62 8.57
CA LYS A 149 -24.56 15.31 8.01
C LYS A 149 -23.04 15.15 8.00
N ALA A 150 -22.29 16.20 7.70
CA ALA A 150 -20.83 16.19 7.70
C ALA A 150 -20.28 15.93 9.12
N ASN A 151 -20.80 16.63 10.13
CA ASN A 151 -20.41 16.44 11.54
C ASN A 151 -20.63 15.00 12.04
N HIS A 152 -21.60 14.29 11.46
CA HIS A 152 -21.96 12.92 11.80
C HIS A 152 -21.48 11.90 10.76
N TYR A 153 -20.61 12.28 9.82
CA TYR A 153 -20.25 11.43 8.69
C TYR A 153 -19.66 10.09 9.17
N PHE A 154 -18.70 10.13 10.09
CA PHE A 154 -18.08 8.92 10.63
C PHE A 154 -18.83 8.33 11.83
N SER A 155 -19.91 8.94 12.31
CA SER A 155 -20.78 8.31 13.33
C SER A 155 -21.40 7.00 12.81
N SER A 156 -21.51 6.86 11.48
CA SER A 156 -21.78 5.57 10.84
C SER A 156 -20.54 4.67 10.87
N LYS A 157 -20.67 3.51 11.51
CA LYS A 157 -19.63 2.47 11.51
C LYS A 157 -19.18 2.12 10.09
N THR A 158 -20.09 2.10 9.12
CA THR A 158 -19.78 1.75 7.73
C THR A 158 -18.73 2.68 7.11
N HIS A 159 -18.87 4.00 7.28
CA HIS A 159 -17.90 4.94 6.69
C HIS A 159 -16.53 4.84 7.35
N TYR A 160 -16.49 4.58 8.65
CA TYR A 160 -15.25 4.35 9.38
C TYR A 160 -14.54 3.08 8.89
N GLU A 161 -15.27 1.97 8.82
CA GLU A 161 -14.73 0.68 8.37
C GLU A 161 -14.22 0.78 6.93
N GLN A 162 -14.90 1.49 6.04
CA GLN A 162 -14.42 1.74 4.67
C GLN A 162 -13.04 2.42 4.63
N VAL A 163 -12.82 3.44 5.47
CA VAL A 163 -11.51 4.11 5.54
C VAL A 163 -10.47 3.19 6.16
N LYS A 164 -10.83 2.47 7.23
CA LYS A 164 -9.94 1.53 7.91
C LYS A 164 -9.48 0.41 6.97
N ASP A 165 -10.41 -0.24 6.27
CA ASP A 165 -10.14 -1.37 5.39
C ASP A 165 -9.28 -0.93 4.19
N PHE A 166 -9.56 0.25 3.64
CA PHE A 166 -8.70 0.86 2.62
C PHE A 166 -7.28 1.11 3.13
N LEU A 167 -7.10 1.72 4.30
CA LEU A 167 -5.77 1.98 4.84
C LEU A 167 -5.03 0.67 5.16
N LEU A 168 -5.73 -0.33 5.69
CA LEU A 168 -5.14 -1.65 5.97
C LEU A 168 -4.65 -2.34 4.68
N SER A 169 -5.38 -2.21 3.56
CA SER A 169 -4.98 -2.84 2.31
C SER A 169 -3.73 -2.23 1.68
N VAL A 170 -3.48 -0.94 1.88
CA VAL A 170 -2.34 -0.24 1.27
C VAL A 170 -1.15 -0.01 2.19
N SER A 171 -1.37 -0.02 3.50
CA SER A 171 -0.37 0.39 4.50
C SER A 171 0.96 -0.37 4.44
N GLN A 172 0.93 -1.65 4.06
CA GLN A 172 2.13 -2.48 3.94
C GLN A 172 3.03 -2.09 2.76
N LEU A 173 2.46 -1.45 1.73
CA LEU A 173 3.19 -0.98 0.54
C LEU A 173 3.84 0.40 0.77
N MET A 174 3.46 1.10 1.84
CA MET A 174 3.96 2.44 2.16
C MET A 174 5.37 2.45 2.78
N ASP A 175 5.79 1.34 3.39
CA ASP A 175 7.07 1.23 4.11
C ASP A 175 7.90 0.02 3.61
N LEU A 176 7.90 -0.18 2.29
CA LEU A 176 8.76 -1.17 1.63
C LEU A 176 10.23 -0.75 1.69
N ARG A 177 11.08 -1.64 2.17
CA ARG A 177 12.49 -1.37 2.47
C ARG A 177 13.38 -2.53 2.05
N MET A 178 14.67 -2.26 1.92
CA MET A 178 15.68 -3.29 1.62
C MET A 178 16.24 -3.93 2.89
N LYS A 179 16.26 -3.19 4.01
CA LYS A 179 16.88 -3.64 5.27
C LYS A 179 16.01 -3.28 6.48
N ILE A 180 16.06 -4.13 7.51
CA ILE A 180 15.26 -3.97 8.74
C ILE A 180 15.59 -2.65 9.44
N ASN A 181 16.88 -2.28 9.50
CA ASN A 181 17.35 -1.09 10.20
C ASN A 181 16.96 0.24 9.53
N GLN A 182 16.37 0.22 8.33
CA GLN A 182 15.82 1.42 7.67
C GLN A 182 14.46 1.84 8.28
N VAL A 183 14.20 1.54 9.56
CA VAL A 183 12.90 1.81 10.21
C VAL A 183 12.59 3.31 10.16
N ARG A 184 11.47 3.66 9.53
CA ARG A 184 10.88 4.99 9.63
C ARG A 184 10.20 5.13 11.00
N GLN A 185 10.69 6.04 11.84
CA GLN A 185 10.07 6.31 13.15
C GLN A 185 9.00 7.41 13.10
N ASP A 186 8.71 7.95 11.93
CA ASP A 186 7.76 9.04 11.81
C ASP A 186 6.30 8.55 11.81
N GLU A 187 5.43 9.48 12.15
CA GLU A 187 4.00 9.32 12.14
C GLU A 187 3.43 10.19 11.04
N TRP A 188 2.64 9.59 10.15
CA TRP A 188 1.89 10.36 9.17
C TRP A 188 0.50 10.70 9.72
N ARG A 189 0.20 11.99 9.80
CA ARG A 189 -1.07 12.51 10.33
C ARG A 189 -1.87 13.15 9.20
N LEU A 190 -3.01 12.54 8.88
CA LEU A 190 -3.93 13.01 7.84
C LEU A 190 -5.20 13.53 8.50
N LYS A 191 -5.83 14.54 7.89
CA LYS A 191 -7.00 15.22 8.46
C LYS A 191 -8.09 15.37 7.41
N LEU A 192 -9.31 14.95 7.75
CA LEU A 192 -10.52 15.25 7.00
C LEU A 192 -11.38 16.22 7.81
N LYS A 193 -11.84 17.30 7.18
CA LYS A 193 -12.76 18.26 7.80
C LYS A 193 -14.17 17.66 7.80
N LEU A 194 -14.82 17.66 8.95
CA LEU A 194 -16.20 17.19 9.13
C LEU A 194 -17.21 18.34 9.13
N GLY A 195 -16.74 19.57 8.90
CA GLY A 195 -17.54 20.77 8.82
C GLY A 195 -16.94 21.95 9.56
N GLY A 196 -17.52 23.11 9.33
CA GLY A 196 -17.07 24.41 9.84
C GLY A 196 -17.55 25.50 8.90
N GLN A 197 -17.92 26.66 9.46
CA GLN A 197 -18.09 27.90 8.67
C GLN A 197 -16.81 28.21 7.88
#